data_AF-A0A522AMN7-F1
#
_entry.id   AF-A0A522AMN7-F1
#
_cell.length_a   1.000
_cell.length_b   1.000
_cell.length_c   1.000
_cell.angle_alpha   90.00
_cell.angle_beta   90.00
_cell.angle_gamma   90.00
#
_symmetry.space_group_name_H-M   'P 1'
#
loop_
_entity.id
_entity.type
_entity.pdbx_description
1 polymer ?
#
loop_
_entity_poly.entity_id
_entity_poly.type
_entity_poly.pdbx_seq_one_letter_code
_entity_poly.pdbx_strand_id
1 'polypeptide(L)'
;MLAQRLRVWKTVFNTANLPEGMTAPPDAVSKWLVITRAAVFSMTVTSGLIGGLLAVGAQQLTREVTVNWGLLALAIVGLVVAHAANNMINDYFDLEGGVDTDDYVRALYAPHPILSGWVTKRQLGAAILLANAIDLAILLFFVTQRGWLVVPFALGGLFVSVFYVAPPIRLKHIGLGEPGVFVVWGPLMVVGTFFIATGEIPGWAWIASLPYAILVTTVLFGKHIDKIDADTKKGVRTMPVLLGEARARRVAQVLMVAFYPIVVGAVLAGWIGPWVLLVVLGIPRLLTVLRTFNAPRPEVAPHSYVGWPLWFVGAAFIHTRRAGGLLVLGLLLNAFLPITLPWL
;
A
#
# COMPACT_ATOMS: atom_id res chain seq x y z
N MET A 1 -2.50 -10.18 -32.09
CA MET A 1 -1.25 -9.80 -31.39
C MET A 1 -1.50 -8.88 -30.19
N LEU A 2 -2.15 -7.71 -30.34
CA LEU A 2 -2.38 -6.77 -29.22
C LEU A 2 -3.32 -7.31 -28.12
N ALA A 3 -4.45 -7.91 -28.48
CA ALA A 3 -5.41 -8.47 -27.52
C ALA A 3 -4.77 -9.53 -26.60
N GLN A 4 -3.83 -10.32 -27.13
CA GLN A 4 -3.07 -11.30 -26.35
C GLN A 4 -2.13 -10.60 -25.37
N ARG A 5 -1.37 -9.58 -25.81
CA ARG A 5 -0.51 -8.78 -24.92
C ARG A 5 -1.31 -8.13 -23.80
N LEU A 6 -2.46 -7.53 -24.11
CA LEU A 6 -3.36 -6.95 -23.10
C LEU A 6 -3.84 -7.98 -22.07
N ARG A 7 -4.14 -9.21 -22.50
CA ARG A 7 -4.50 -10.31 -21.60
C ARG A 7 -3.35 -10.70 -20.68
N VAL A 8 -2.12 -10.77 -21.21
CA VAL A 8 -0.91 -11.03 -20.42
C VAL A 8 -0.70 -9.91 -19.41
N TRP A 9 -0.70 -8.65 -19.84
CA TRP A 9 -0.50 -7.50 -18.96
C TRP A 9 -1.55 -7.43 -17.85
N LYS A 10 -2.82 -7.69 -18.18
CA LYS A 10 -3.90 -7.78 -17.19
C LYS A 10 -3.66 -8.90 -16.19
N THR A 11 -3.13 -10.03 -16.63
CA THR A 11 -2.80 -11.16 -15.73
C THR A 11 -1.68 -10.76 -14.78
N VAL A 12 -0.55 -10.27 -15.31
CA VAL A 12 0.61 -9.82 -14.53
C VAL A 12 0.22 -8.73 -13.54
N PHE A 13 -0.60 -7.77 -13.97
CA PHE A 13 -1.08 -6.70 -13.09
C PHE A 13 -2.00 -7.22 -11.98
N ASN A 14 -2.76 -8.29 -12.20
CA ASN A 14 -3.68 -8.81 -11.18
C ASN A 14 -3.04 -9.83 -10.24
N THR A 15 -2.03 -10.57 -10.71
CA THR A 15 -1.43 -11.70 -9.97
C THR A 15 0.01 -11.47 -9.54
N ALA A 16 0.67 -10.42 -10.05
CA ALA A 16 2.12 -10.22 -9.98
C ALA A 16 2.93 -11.36 -10.64
N ASN A 17 2.29 -12.22 -11.44
CA ASN A 17 2.89 -13.39 -12.06
C ASN A 17 2.56 -13.48 -13.56
N LEU A 18 3.41 -14.17 -14.31
CA LEU A 18 3.13 -14.48 -15.71
C LEU A 18 1.98 -15.50 -15.81
N PRO A 19 1.22 -15.49 -16.92
CA PRO A 19 0.24 -16.54 -17.19
C PRO A 19 0.89 -17.93 -17.20
N GLU A 20 0.18 -18.92 -16.65
CA GLU A 20 0.62 -20.31 -16.68
C GLU A 20 0.79 -20.84 -18.11
N GLY A 21 1.75 -21.75 -18.30
CA GLY A 21 2.01 -22.38 -19.61
C GLY A 21 2.69 -21.49 -20.65
N MET A 22 3.16 -20.30 -20.27
CA MET A 22 3.90 -19.42 -21.16
C MET A 22 5.30 -19.99 -21.44
N THR A 23 5.60 -20.28 -22.71
CA THR A 23 6.88 -20.86 -23.17
C THR A 23 7.84 -19.81 -23.74
N ALA A 24 7.32 -18.68 -24.21
CA ALA A 24 8.12 -17.57 -24.70
C ALA A 24 8.55 -16.64 -23.54
N PRO A 25 9.73 -16.00 -23.62
CA PRO A 25 10.12 -15.01 -22.63
C PRO A 25 9.14 -13.83 -22.60
N PRO A 26 8.92 -13.20 -21.44
CA PRO A 26 7.99 -12.08 -21.32
C PRO A 26 8.47 -10.88 -22.15
N ASP A 27 7.51 -10.17 -22.76
CA ASP A 27 7.80 -8.90 -23.42
C ASP A 27 8.24 -7.82 -22.41
N ALA A 28 8.82 -6.73 -22.91
CA ALA A 28 9.37 -5.67 -22.07
C ALA A 28 8.36 -5.09 -21.06
N VAL A 29 7.09 -4.94 -21.45
CA VAL A 29 6.05 -4.40 -20.55
C VAL A 29 5.74 -5.40 -19.46
N SER A 30 5.47 -6.66 -19.82
CA SER A 30 5.23 -7.73 -18.84
C SER A 30 6.39 -7.87 -17.85
N LYS A 31 7.63 -7.81 -18.35
CA LYS A 31 8.83 -7.85 -17.53
C LYS A 31 8.90 -6.69 -16.54
N TRP A 32 8.66 -5.46 -16.97
CA TRP A 32 8.67 -4.29 -16.08
C TRP A 32 7.51 -4.29 -15.08
N LEU A 33 6.32 -4.78 -15.46
CA LEU A 33 5.19 -4.94 -14.54
C LEU A 33 5.54 -5.89 -13.39
N VAL A 34 6.28 -6.97 -13.66
CA VAL A 34 6.79 -7.87 -12.61
C VAL A 34 7.89 -7.20 -11.79
N ILE A 35 8.93 -6.64 -12.45
CA ILE A 35 10.10 -6.04 -11.77
C ILE A 35 9.68 -4.96 -10.78
N THR A 36 8.75 -4.10 -11.19
CA THR A 36 8.25 -3.01 -10.34
C THR A 36 7.17 -3.45 -9.36
N ARG A 37 6.71 -4.71 -9.48
CA ARG A 37 5.57 -5.29 -8.77
C ARG A 37 4.31 -4.42 -8.92
N ALA A 38 3.99 -4.04 -10.16
CA ALA A 38 2.91 -3.11 -10.47
C ALA A 38 1.53 -3.53 -9.92
N ALA A 39 1.33 -4.82 -9.63
CA ALA A 39 0.10 -5.33 -9.02
C ALA A 39 -0.29 -4.65 -7.70
N VAL A 40 0.70 -4.14 -6.95
CA VAL A 40 0.45 -3.43 -5.68
C VAL A 40 0.37 -1.90 -5.84
N PHE A 41 0.57 -1.34 -7.04
CA PHE A 41 0.46 0.11 -7.27
C PHE A 41 -0.95 0.64 -7.08
N SER A 42 -1.97 -0.20 -7.27
CA SER A 42 -3.35 0.15 -6.94
C SER A 42 -3.50 0.66 -5.51
N MET A 43 -2.74 0.09 -4.54
CA MET A 43 -2.79 0.52 -3.15
C MET A 43 -2.20 1.93 -2.96
N THR A 44 -1.10 2.23 -3.65
CA THR A 44 -0.42 3.54 -3.61
C THR A 44 -1.22 4.62 -4.32
N VAL A 45 -1.74 4.32 -5.51
CA VAL A 45 -2.63 5.22 -6.25
C VAL A 45 -3.85 5.54 -5.39
N THR A 46 -4.41 4.56 -4.68
CA THR A 46 -5.53 4.79 -3.78
C THR A 46 -5.17 5.73 -2.62
N SER A 47 -3.98 5.63 -2.00
CA SER A 47 -3.55 6.63 -0.99
C SER A 47 -3.50 8.05 -1.56
N GLY A 48 -2.89 8.22 -2.73
CA GLY A 48 -2.82 9.53 -3.39
C GLY A 48 -4.20 10.06 -3.77
N LEU A 49 -5.08 9.19 -4.30
CA LEU A 49 -6.47 9.55 -4.61
C LEU A 49 -7.26 9.92 -3.37
N ILE A 50 -7.08 9.23 -2.23
CA ILE A 50 -7.72 9.61 -0.97
C ILE A 50 -7.25 11.01 -0.54
N GLY A 51 -5.95 11.31 -0.62
CA GLY A 51 -5.42 12.65 -0.34
C GLY A 51 -6.04 13.72 -1.25
N GLY A 52 -6.15 13.42 -2.54
CA GLY A 52 -6.81 14.29 -3.52
C GLY A 52 -8.30 14.49 -3.26
N LEU A 53 -9.04 13.42 -2.93
CA LEU A 53 -10.47 13.50 -2.65
C LEU A 53 -10.77 14.23 -1.34
N LEU A 54 -9.91 14.08 -0.33
CA LEU A 54 -9.98 14.89 0.89
C LEU A 54 -9.74 16.38 0.56
N ALA A 55 -8.80 16.68 -0.33
CA ALA A 55 -8.54 18.04 -0.80
C ALA A 55 -9.73 18.64 -1.56
N VAL A 56 -10.35 17.88 -2.46
CA VAL A 56 -11.56 18.31 -3.17
C VAL A 56 -12.72 18.48 -2.20
N GLY A 57 -12.91 17.54 -1.26
CA GLY A 57 -13.95 17.63 -0.23
C GLY A 57 -13.78 18.88 0.65
N ALA A 58 -12.55 19.18 1.08
CA ALA A 58 -12.24 20.39 1.84
C ALA A 58 -12.53 21.66 1.03
N GLN A 59 -12.14 21.70 -0.25
CA GLN A 59 -12.47 22.81 -1.15
C GLN A 59 -14.00 23.03 -1.26
N GLN A 60 -14.79 21.96 -1.31
CA GLN A 60 -16.25 22.08 -1.40
C GLN A 60 -16.90 22.50 -0.07
N LEU A 61 -16.39 21.97 1.06
CA LEU A 61 -16.99 22.18 2.37
C LEU A 61 -16.63 23.55 2.96
N THR A 62 -15.34 23.92 2.97
CA THR A 62 -14.85 25.14 3.63
C THR A 62 -14.56 26.27 2.66
N ARG A 63 -14.23 25.95 1.39
CA ARG A 63 -13.73 26.90 0.37
C ARG A 63 -12.44 27.64 0.75
N GLU A 64 -11.74 27.18 1.79
CA GLU A 64 -10.49 27.77 2.25
C GLU A 64 -9.29 27.30 1.42
N VAL A 65 -9.42 26.16 0.75
CA VAL A 65 -8.37 25.56 -0.09
C VAL A 65 -8.82 25.46 -1.54
N THR A 66 -7.85 25.51 -2.46
CA THR A 66 -8.08 25.25 -3.89
C THR A 66 -7.17 24.12 -4.36
N VAL A 67 -7.74 23.15 -5.08
CA VAL A 67 -7.00 22.01 -5.61
C VAL A 67 -6.25 22.39 -6.89
N ASN A 68 -4.93 22.23 -6.87
CA ASN A 68 -4.11 22.22 -8.08
C ASN A 68 -4.04 20.79 -8.66
N TRP A 69 -4.80 20.57 -9.72
CA TRP A 69 -4.91 19.26 -10.38
C TRP A 69 -3.59 18.77 -11.00
N GLY A 70 -2.75 19.68 -11.51
CA GLY A 70 -1.44 19.32 -12.06
C GLY A 70 -0.50 18.79 -10.99
N LEU A 71 -0.46 19.47 -9.83
CA LEU A 71 0.33 19.04 -8.67
C LEU A 71 -0.21 17.74 -8.07
N LEU A 72 -1.54 17.58 -7.99
CA LEU A 72 -2.16 16.33 -7.54
C LEU A 72 -1.77 15.15 -8.45
N ALA A 73 -1.91 15.30 -9.77
CA ALA A 73 -1.53 14.25 -10.71
C ALA A 73 -0.05 13.89 -10.61
N LEU A 74 0.83 14.91 -10.54
CA LEU A 74 2.27 14.71 -10.40
C LEU A 74 2.62 14.04 -9.06
N ALA A 75 1.91 14.35 -7.97
CA ALA A 75 2.12 13.70 -6.67
C ALA A 75 1.83 12.20 -6.76
N ILE A 76 0.71 11.82 -7.39
CA ILE A 76 0.37 10.40 -7.59
C ILE A 76 1.42 9.69 -8.46
N VAL A 77 1.90 10.34 -9.52
CA VAL A 77 2.99 9.80 -10.34
C VAL A 77 4.26 9.59 -9.51
N GLY A 78 4.68 10.59 -8.74
CA GLY A 78 5.84 10.48 -7.84
C GLY A 78 5.69 9.35 -6.82
N LEU A 79 4.51 9.20 -6.21
CA LEU A 79 4.25 8.08 -5.29
C LEU A 79 4.40 6.71 -5.96
N VAL A 80 3.96 6.56 -7.22
CA VAL A 80 4.11 5.31 -7.97
C VAL A 80 5.57 5.05 -8.33
N VAL A 81 6.32 6.07 -8.74
CA VAL A 81 7.76 5.96 -9.04
C VAL A 81 8.54 5.58 -7.76
N ALA A 82 8.27 6.25 -6.64
CA ALA A 82 8.87 5.94 -5.34
C ALA A 82 8.55 4.51 -4.88
N HIS A 83 7.32 4.04 -5.08
CA HIS A 83 6.96 2.66 -4.75
C HIS A 83 7.62 1.64 -5.70
N ALA A 84 7.78 1.97 -6.98
CA ALA A 84 8.56 1.15 -7.91
C ALA A 84 10.02 1.01 -7.43
N ALA A 85 10.64 2.12 -7.03
CA ALA A 85 11.99 2.13 -6.46
C ALA A 85 12.07 1.25 -5.21
N ASN A 86 11.14 1.41 -4.26
CA ASN A 86 11.04 0.57 -3.06
C ASN A 86 10.95 -0.93 -3.38
N ASN A 87 10.12 -1.31 -4.35
CA ASN A 87 9.97 -2.72 -4.72
C ASN A 87 11.25 -3.30 -5.33
N MET A 88 11.97 -2.52 -6.14
CA MET A 88 13.25 -2.93 -6.70
C MET A 88 14.36 -2.97 -5.63
N ILE A 89 14.37 -2.02 -4.67
CA ILE A 89 15.26 -2.03 -3.50
C ILE A 89 15.03 -3.30 -2.68
N ASN A 90 13.76 -3.70 -2.48
CA ASN A 90 13.43 -4.97 -1.83
C ASN A 90 14.07 -6.15 -2.55
N ASP A 91 13.90 -6.27 -3.87
CA ASP A 91 14.52 -7.34 -4.67
C ASP A 91 16.05 -7.33 -4.62
N TYR A 92 16.64 -6.13 -4.59
CA TYR A 92 18.09 -6.00 -4.56
C TYR A 92 18.69 -6.45 -3.22
N PHE A 93 18.17 -5.92 -2.11
CA PHE A 93 18.74 -6.13 -0.78
C PHE A 93 18.25 -7.40 -0.09
N ASP A 94 17.02 -7.89 -0.36
CA ASP A 94 16.59 -9.19 0.16
C ASP A 94 17.37 -10.34 -0.52
N LEU A 95 17.74 -10.18 -1.80
CA LEU A 95 18.66 -11.11 -2.47
C LEU A 95 20.08 -11.02 -1.89
N GLU A 96 20.63 -9.82 -1.76
CA GLU A 96 21.97 -9.61 -1.18
C GLU A 96 22.07 -10.10 0.27
N GLY A 97 20.99 -9.97 1.04
CA GLY A 97 20.89 -10.45 2.42
C GLY A 97 20.60 -11.94 2.57
N GLY A 98 20.41 -12.69 1.48
CA GLY A 98 20.11 -14.13 1.50
C GLY A 98 18.68 -14.49 1.94
N VAL A 99 17.77 -13.51 2.00
CA VAL A 99 16.35 -13.71 2.31
C VAL A 99 15.65 -14.33 1.12
N ASP A 100 15.82 -13.74 -0.07
CA ASP A 100 15.27 -14.27 -1.31
C ASP A 100 16.18 -15.36 -1.89
N THR A 101 15.64 -16.57 -1.99
CA THR A 101 16.25 -17.77 -2.58
C THR A 101 15.23 -18.48 -3.48
N ASP A 102 15.66 -19.39 -4.36
CA ASP A 102 14.76 -20.08 -5.30
C ASP A 102 13.65 -20.89 -4.61
N ASP A 103 13.91 -21.34 -3.38
CA ASP A 103 13.01 -22.11 -2.53
C ASP A 103 12.18 -21.24 -1.56
N TYR A 104 12.39 -19.91 -1.54
CA TYR A 104 11.65 -19.04 -0.63
C TYR A 104 10.18 -18.89 -1.05
N VAL A 105 9.28 -18.75 -0.08
CA VAL A 105 7.80 -18.68 -0.25
C VAL A 105 7.37 -17.66 -1.31
N ARG A 106 8.18 -16.61 -1.56
CA ARG A 106 7.92 -15.62 -2.61
C ARG A 106 7.87 -16.24 -4.01
N ALA A 107 8.73 -17.21 -4.32
CA ALA A 107 8.81 -17.86 -5.62
C ALA A 107 7.47 -18.54 -6.01
N LEU A 108 6.63 -18.88 -5.01
CA LEU A 108 5.32 -19.49 -5.23
C LEU A 108 4.30 -18.56 -5.90
N TYR A 109 4.48 -17.24 -5.81
CA TYR A 109 3.47 -16.29 -6.30
C TYR A 109 4.00 -15.14 -7.15
N ALA A 110 5.32 -14.93 -7.24
CA ALA A 110 5.90 -13.99 -8.21
C ALA A 110 7.37 -14.34 -8.54
N PRO A 111 7.77 -14.32 -9.83
CA PRO A 111 9.16 -14.55 -10.22
C PRO A 111 10.07 -13.41 -9.74
N HIS A 112 11.28 -13.77 -9.30
CA HIS A 112 12.27 -12.80 -8.85
C HIS A 112 13.12 -12.32 -10.04
N PRO A 113 13.20 -11.01 -10.34
CA PRO A 113 13.86 -10.50 -11.56
C PRO A 113 15.29 -10.97 -11.80
N ILE A 114 16.11 -11.01 -10.75
CA ILE A 114 17.51 -11.43 -10.82
C ILE A 114 17.63 -12.96 -10.90
N LEU A 115 16.98 -13.71 -10.01
CA LEU A 115 17.03 -15.18 -9.99
C LEU A 115 16.47 -15.80 -11.29
N SER A 116 15.44 -15.19 -11.89
CA SER A 116 14.91 -15.60 -13.19
C SER A 116 15.82 -15.24 -14.38
N GLY A 117 17.00 -14.64 -14.14
CA GLY A 117 17.96 -14.25 -15.18
C GLY A 117 17.49 -13.10 -16.07
N TRP A 118 16.41 -12.39 -15.69
CA TRP A 118 15.84 -11.34 -16.53
C TRP A 118 16.68 -10.07 -16.49
N VAL A 119 17.25 -9.72 -15.34
CA VAL A 119 18.13 -8.56 -15.17
C VAL A 119 19.30 -8.91 -14.28
N THR A 120 20.44 -8.27 -14.51
CA THR A 120 21.58 -8.36 -13.58
C THR A 120 21.36 -7.45 -12.38
N LYS A 121 22.06 -7.72 -11.26
CA LYS A 121 22.08 -6.84 -10.08
C LYS A 121 22.47 -5.40 -10.43
N ARG A 122 23.43 -5.21 -11.35
CA ARG A 122 23.85 -3.90 -11.86
C ARG A 122 22.72 -3.18 -12.61
N GLN A 123 21.98 -3.88 -13.47
CA GLN A 123 20.85 -3.31 -14.19
C GLN A 123 19.72 -2.90 -13.25
N LEU A 124 19.41 -3.73 -12.24
CA LEU A 124 18.40 -3.39 -11.24
C LEU A 124 18.84 -2.17 -10.39
N GLY A 125 20.11 -2.12 -9.99
CA GLY A 125 20.68 -0.96 -9.30
C GLY A 125 20.58 0.34 -10.10
N ALA A 126 20.88 0.28 -11.41
CA ALA A 126 20.71 1.44 -12.29
C ALA A 126 19.24 1.89 -12.40
N ALA A 127 18.29 0.95 -12.45
CA ALA A 127 16.86 1.27 -12.47
C ALA A 127 16.39 1.93 -11.16
N ILE A 128 16.88 1.46 -10.01
CA ILE A 128 16.63 2.08 -8.69
C ILE A 128 17.15 3.52 -8.67
N LEU A 129 18.39 3.74 -9.13
CA LEU A 129 18.97 5.09 -9.18
C LEU A 129 18.18 6.02 -10.10
N LEU A 130 17.76 5.53 -11.27
CA LEU A 130 16.94 6.31 -12.19
C LEU A 130 15.59 6.70 -11.59
N ALA A 131 14.89 5.75 -10.94
CA ALA A 131 13.61 6.03 -10.29
C ALA A 131 13.77 7.08 -9.16
N ASN A 132 14.78 6.93 -8.30
CA ASN A 132 15.05 7.92 -7.25
C ASN A 132 15.51 9.28 -7.80
N ALA A 133 16.19 9.33 -8.95
CA ALA A 133 16.55 10.59 -9.60
C ALA A 133 15.31 11.31 -10.15
N ILE A 134 14.33 10.56 -10.68
CA ILE A 134 13.03 11.10 -11.09
C ILE A 134 12.28 11.64 -9.86
N ASP A 135 12.23 10.89 -8.76
CA ASP A 135 11.59 11.35 -7.52
C ASP A 135 12.28 12.59 -6.93
N LEU A 136 13.61 12.66 -7.01
CA LEU A 136 14.36 13.85 -6.59
C LEU A 136 13.99 15.06 -7.45
N ALA A 137 13.89 14.90 -8.77
CA ALA A 137 13.46 15.99 -9.66
C ALA A 137 12.03 16.47 -9.33
N ILE A 138 11.11 15.53 -9.06
CA ILE A 138 9.74 15.83 -8.63
C ILE A 138 9.75 16.57 -7.28
N LEU A 139 10.55 16.11 -6.31
CA LEU A 139 10.71 16.75 -5.00
C LEU A 139 11.22 18.20 -5.16
N LEU A 140 12.30 18.40 -5.92
CA LEU A 140 12.87 19.73 -6.15
C LEU A 140 11.84 20.66 -6.77
N PHE A 141 11.07 20.17 -7.75
CA PHE A 141 9.95 20.92 -8.30
C PHE A 141 8.91 21.25 -7.23
N PHE A 142 8.46 20.29 -6.41
CA PHE A 142 7.50 20.57 -5.34
C PHE A 142 8.01 21.55 -4.29
N VAL A 143 9.31 21.57 -3.98
CA VAL A 143 9.89 22.60 -3.10
C VAL A 143 9.71 24.00 -3.69
N THR A 144 9.84 24.18 -5.02
CA THR A 144 9.55 25.48 -5.65
C THR A 144 8.08 25.89 -5.56
N GLN A 145 7.16 24.92 -5.43
CA GLN A 145 5.72 25.16 -5.45
C GLN A 145 5.11 25.29 -4.04
N ARG A 146 5.67 24.57 -3.06
CA ARG A 146 5.11 24.37 -1.71
C ARG A 146 6.11 24.62 -0.58
N GLY A 147 7.34 25.00 -0.91
CA GLY A 147 8.41 25.26 0.05
C GLY A 147 9.01 24.00 0.69
N TRP A 148 9.82 24.22 1.71
CA TRP A 148 10.62 23.18 2.36
C TRP A 148 9.81 22.15 3.14
N LEU A 149 8.54 22.43 3.46
CA LEU A 149 7.65 21.50 4.16
C LEU A 149 7.40 20.20 3.40
N VAL A 150 7.66 20.13 2.09
CA VAL A 150 7.58 18.89 1.30
C VAL A 150 8.71 17.92 1.66
N VAL A 151 9.87 18.43 2.05
CA VAL A 151 11.09 17.64 2.24
C VAL A 151 10.94 16.58 3.33
N PRO A 152 10.36 16.85 4.52
CA PRO A 152 10.10 15.81 5.52
C PRO A 152 9.23 14.66 5.01
N PHE A 153 8.22 14.91 4.17
CA PHE A 153 7.39 13.86 3.58
C PHE A 153 8.19 12.97 2.64
N ALA A 154 8.95 13.58 1.74
CA ALA A 154 9.74 12.85 0.76
C ALA A 154 10.92 12.09 1.41
N LEU A 155 11.67 12.73 2.31
CA LEU A 155 12.77 12.08 3.02
C LEU A 155 12.28 11.02 4.00
N GLY A 156 11.13 11.23 4.66
CA GLY A 156 10.51 10.18 5.48
C GLY A 156 10.10 8.96 4.65
N GLY A 157 9.49 9.20 3.49
CA GLY A 157 9.14 8.13 2.55
C GLY A 157 10.37 7.40 2.00
N LEU A 158 11.40 8.13 1.59
CA LEU A 158 12.67 7.58 1.12
C LEU A 158 13.39 6.79 2.21
N PHE A 159 13.43 7.31 3.44
CA PHE A 159 14.01 6.64 4.59
C PHE A 159 13.35 5.28 4.80
N VAL A 160 12.01 5.24 4.88
CA VAL A 160 11.29 3.97 5.05
C VAL A 160 11.52 3.07 3.83
N SER A 161 11.43 3.60 2.60
CA SER A 161 11.65 2.83 1.36
C SER A 161 13.00 2.11 1.32
N VAL A 162 14.09 2.82 1.61
CA VAL A 162 15.45 2.25 1.61
C VAL A 162 15.62 1.32 2.80
N PHE A 163 15.40 1.83 4.01
CA PHE A 163 15.72 1.11 5.24
C PHE A 163 14.69 0.05 5.63
N TYR A 164 13.62 -0.14 4.85
CA TYR A 164 12.68 -1.24 5.05
C TYR A 164 13.42 -2.59 5.08
N VAL A 165 14.35 -2.79 4.13
CA VAL A 165 15.20 -3.99 4.04
C VAL A 165 16.69 -3.71 3.96
N ALA A 166 17.11 -2.50 3.55
CA ALA A 166 18.53 -2.22 3.36
C ALA A 166 19.26 -2.00 4.70
N PRO A 167 20.55 -2.41 4.79
CA PRO A 167 21.39 -2.06 5.93
C PRO A 167 21.62 -0.55 6.03
N PRO A 168 21.95 -0.02 7.23
CA PRO A 168 22.20 -0.77 8.46
C PRO A 168 20.95 -1.06 9.31
N ILE A 169 19.79 -0.47 8.99
CA ILE A 169 18.63 -0.47 9.90
C ILE A 169 17.72 -1.68 9.70
N ARG A 170 17.36 -1.99 8.45
CA ARG A 170 16.46 -3.11 8.09
C ARG A 170 15.18 -3.17 8.94
N LEU A 171 14.33 -2.14 8.88
CA LEU A 171 13.11 -1.96 9.70
C LEU A 171 12.24 -3.24 9.78
N LYS A 172 12.02 -3.93 8.65
CA LYS A 172 11.27 -5.19 8.59
C LYS A 172 11.86 -6.28 9.50
N HIS A 173 13.19 -6.32 9.63
CA HIS A 173 13.94 -7.32 10.38
C HIS A 173 13.95 -7.06 11.88
N ILE A 174 13.49 -5.90 12.33
CA ILE A 174 13.45 -5.49 13.74
C ILE A 174 12.03 -5.13 14.21
N GLY A 175 11.00 -5.59 13.49
CA GLY A 175 9.60 -5.41 13.87
C GLY A 175 9.01 -4.04 13.56
N LEU A 176 9.72 -3.20 12.81
CA LEU A 176 9.27 -1.86 12.41
C LEU A 176 8.69 -1.83 10.99
N GLY A 177 8.50 -2.98 10.36
CA GLY A 177 7.92 -3.09 9.02
C GLY A 177 6.46 -2.60 8.96
N GLU A 178 5.60 -3.11 9.84
CA GLU A 178 4.19 -2.76 9.94
C GLU A 178 3.98 -1.29 10.35
N PRO A 179 4.66 -0.75 11.38
CA PRO A 179 4.65 0.69 11.67
C PRO A 179 5.11 1.55 10.49
N GLY A 180 6.18 1.13 9.79
CA GLY A 180 6.69 1.86 8.63
C GLY A 180 5.65 1.95 7.51
N VAL A 181 4.98 0.83 7.20
CA VAL A 181 3.92 0.81 6.19
C VAL A 181 2.70 1.62 6.63
N PHE A 182 2.33 1.58 7.90
CA PHE A 182 1.25 2.42 8.46
C PHE A 182 1.54 3.92 8.23
N VAL A 183 2.75 4.37 8.58
CA VAL A 183 3.17 5.77 8.44
C VAL A 183 3.24 6.18 6.96
N VAL A 184 3.78 5.32 6.10
CA VAL A 184 3.91 5.64 4.67
C VAL A 184 2.54 5.73 3.98
N TRP A 185 1.68 4.73 4.11
CA TRP A 185 0.45 4.65 3.30
C TRP A 185 -0.67 5.59 3.74
N GLY A 186 -0.70 6.02 5.01
CA GLY A 186 -1.62 7.05 5.48
C GLY A 186 -0.91 8.39 5.59
N PRO A 187 -0.28 8.69 6.74
CA PRO A 187 0.29 10.00 7.02
C PRO A 187 1.14 10.57 5.88
N LEU A 188 2.15 9.85 5.38
CA LEU A 188 3.04 10.43 4.36
C LEU A 188 2.36 10.57 2.99
N MET A 189 1.75 9.50 2.47
CA MET A 189 1.16 9.51 1.13
C MET A 189 -0.13 10.34 1.06
N VAL A 190 -1.06 10.18 2.00
CA VAL A 190 -2.36 10.86 1.98
C VAL A 190 -2.20 12.34 2.32
N VAL A 191 -1.57 12.65 3.46
CA VAL A 191 -1.40 14.05 3.90
C VAL A 191 -0.43 14.78 2.99
N GLY A 192 0.65 14.13 2.56
CA GLY A 192 1.58 14.69 1.58
C GLY A 192 0.89 15.02 0.25
N THR A 193 0.02 14.14 -0.24
CA THR A 193 -0.76 14.42 -1.47
C THR A 193 -1.75 15.56 -1.27
N PHE A 194 -2.46 15.60 -0.13
CA PHE A 194 -3.35 16.70 0.21
C PHE A 194 -2.58 18.03 0.23
N PHE A 195 -1.42 18.06 0.89
CA PHE A 195 -0.55 19.23 1.00
C PHE A 195 -0.06 19.70 -0.37
N ILE A 196 0.46 18.80 -1.20
CA ILE A 196 0.92 19.15 -2.54
C ILE A 196 -0.23 19.71 -3.39
N ALA A 197 -1.43 19.13 -3.28
CA ALA A 197 -2.60 19.57 -4.02
C ALA A 197 -3.10 20.96 -3.58
N THR A 198 -3.06 21.28 -2.28
CA THR A 198 -3.74 22.47 -1.71
C THR A 198 -2.80 23.57 -1.24
N GLY A 199 -1.61 23.23 -0.76
CA GLY A 199 -0.72 24.12 -0.01
C GLY A 199 -0.94 24.11 1.50
N GLU A 200 -1.92 23.37 2.02
CA GLU A 200 -2.31 23.39 3.43
C GLU A 200 -2.17 22.02 4.10
N ILE A 201 -1.99 22.01 5.42
CA ILE A 201 -1.91 20.79 6.23
C ILE A 201 -2.80 20.94 7.48
N PRO A 202 -4.13 20.84 7.32
CA PRO A 202 -5.01 20.95 8.47
C PRO A 202 -4.82 19.72 9.39
N GLY A 203 -4.90 19.93 10.70
CA GLY A 203 -4.65 18.89 11.71
C GLY A 203 -5.52 17.64 11.53
N TRP A 204 -6.75 17.82 11.05
CA TRP A 204 -7.68 16.71 10.79
C TRP A 204 -7.21 15.76 9.67
N ALA A 205 -6.40 16.24 8.71
CA ALA A 205 -5.93 15.41 7.60
C ALA A 205 -5.09 14.23 8.08
N TRP A 206 -4.35 14.40 9.17
CA TRP A 206 -3.58 13.33 9.81
C TRP A 206 -4.51 12.21 10.29
N ILE A 207 -5.62 12.55 10.96
CA ILE A 207 -6.59 11.56 11.44
C ILE A 207 -7.36 10.94 10.27
N ALA A 208 -7.76 11.75 9.28
CA ALA A 208 -8.45 11.30 8.07
C ALA A 208 -7.60 10.35 7.20
N SER A 209 -6.28 10.36 7.35
CA SER A 209 -5.37 9.42 6.67
C SER A 209 -5.31 8.02 7.30
N LEU A 210 -5.63 7.92 8.60
CA LEU A 210 -5.47 6.69 9.38
C LEU A 210 -6.33 5.52 8.89
N PRO A 211 -7.61 5.71 8.47
CA PRO A 211 -8.44 4.62 7.98
C PRO A 211 -7.75 3.81 6.87
N TYR A 212 -7.15 4.48 5.88
CA TYR A 212 -6.51 3.76 4.79
C TYR A 212 -5.16 3.15 5.18
N ALA A 213 -4.37 3.82 6.05
CA ALA A 213 -3.18 3.22 6.66
C ALA A 213 -3.50 1.91 7.39
N ILE A 214 -4.58 1.90 8.18
CA ILE A 214 -5.07 0.71 8.88
C ILE A 214 -5.35 -0.44 7.92
N LEU A 215 -6.11 -0.17 6.85
CA LEU A 215 -6.46 -1.21 5.87
C LEU A 215 -5.23 -1.80 5.17
N VAL A 216 -4.25 -0.97 4.81
CA VAL A 216 -2.99 -1.45 4.21
C VAL A 216 -2.17 -2.26 5.22
N THR A 217 -2.08 -1.77 6.46
CA THR A 217 -1.29 -2.41 7.53
C THR A 217 -1.85 -3.78 7.90
N THR A 218 -3.19 -3.93 7.95
CA THR A 218 -3.82 -5.24 8.24
C THR A 218 -3.55 -6.29 7.15
N VAL A 219 -3.45 -5.87 5.88
CA VAL A 219 -3.00 -6.75 4.78
C VAL A 219 -1.55 -7.20 5.01
N LEU A 220 -0.67 -6.29 5.44
CA LEU A 220 0.72 -6.63 5.73
C LEU A 220 0.84 -7.57 6.94
N PHE A 221 0.05 -7.34 8.00
CA PHE A 221 -0.08 -8.27 9.12
C PHE A 221 -0.48 -9.66 8.61
N GLY A 222 -1.55 -9.77 7.83
CA GLY A 222 -1.97 -11.06 7.26
C GLY A 222 -0.83 -11.74 6.49
N LYS A 223 -0.11 -10.98 5.67
CA LYS A 223 1.01 -11.49 4.85
C LYS A 223 2.15 -12.03 5.71
N HIS A 224 2.54 -11.32 6.75
CA HIS A 224 3.64 -11.74 7.61
C HIS A 224 3.21 -12.78 8.64
N ILE A 225 1.93 -12.84 9.05
CA ILE A 225 1.38 -13.96 9.83
C ILE A 225 1.49 -15.25 9.02
N ASP A 226 1.09 -15.25 7.75
CA ASP A 226 1.18 -16.42 6.86
C ASP A 226 2.64 -16.91 6.64
N LYS A 227 3.63 -16.08 7.01
CA LYS A 227 5.07 -16.29 6.79
C LYS A 227 5.90 -16.41 8.06
N ILE A 228 5.29 -16.45 9.25
CA ILE A 228 6.03 -16.47 10.54
C ILE A 228 7.13 -17.53 10.55
N ASP A 229 6.85 -18.77 10.14
CA ASP A 229 7.83 -19.85 10.14
C ASP A 229 8.99 -19.59 9.18
N ALA A 230 8.70 -19.11 7.98
CA ALA A 230 9.70 -18.84 6.95
C ALA A 230 10.60 -17.65 7.34
N ASP A 231 10.00 -16.58 7.85
CA ASP A 231 10.71 -15.38 8.30
C ASP A 231 11.58 -15.69 9.52
N THR A 232 11.08 -16.50 10.47
CA THR A 232 11.84 -16.97 11.64
C THR A 232 13.10 -17.75 11.24
N LYS A 233 12.97 -18.70 10.29
CA LYS A 233 14.11 -19.49 9.78
C LYS A 233 15.19 -18.63 9.11
N LYS A 234 14.81 -17.49 8.52
CA LYS A 234 15.73 -16.53 7.88
C LYS A 234 16.21 -15.43 8.84
N GLY A 235 15.84 -15.49 10.13
CA GLY A 235 16.20 -14.47 11.13
C GLY A 235 15.49 -13.12 10.95
N VAL A 236 14.44 -13.05 10.12
CA VAL A 236 13.66 -11.83 9.90
C VAL A 236 12.62 -11.70 11.01
N ARG A 237 12.78 -10.70 11.88
CA ARG A 237 11.86 -10.49 13.02
C ARG A 237 10.79 -9.47 12.68
N THR A 238 9.88 -9.79 11.76
CA THR A 238 8.70 -8.95 11.46
C THR A 238 7.84 -8.77 12.73
N MET A 239 6.94 -7.78 12.76
CA MET A 239 6.10 -7.59 13.95
C MET A 239 5.27 -8.84 14.28
N PRO A 240 4.69 -9.59 13.31
CA PRO A 240 4.06 -10.87 13.60
C PRO A 240 4.98 -11.94 14.19
N VAL A 241 6.25 -12.01 13.78
CA VAL A 241 7.24 -12.91 14.38
C VAL A 241 7.49 -12.53 15.84
N LEU A 242 7.68 -11.24 16.14
CA LEU A 242 7.92 -10.76 17.51
C LEU A 242 6.71 -10.96 18.43
N LEU A 243 5.50 -10.74 17.92
CA LEU A 243 4.26 -10.88 18.68
C LEU A 243 3.84 -12.34 18.85
N GLY A 244 4.21 -13.20 17.89
CA GLY A 244 3.63 -14.52 17.71
C GLY A 244 2.25 -14.47 17.06
N GLU A 245 1.85 -15.57 16.40
CA GLU A 245 0.64 -15.63 15.57
C GLU A 245 -0.62 -15.14 16.29
N ALA A 246 -0.91 -15.65 17.49
CA ALA A 246 -2.15 -15.34 18.21
C ALA A 246 -2.29 -13.85 18.56
N ARG A 247 -1.19 -13.18 18.93
CA ARG A 247 -1.21 -11.74 19.22
C ARG A 247 -1.22 -10.92 17.93
N ALA A 248 -0.47 -11.33 16.91
CA ALA A 248 -0.47 -10.68 15.60
C ALA A 248 -1.87 -10.68 14.96
N ARG A 249 -2.60 -11.80 15.03
CA ARG A 249 -4.01 -11.88 14.61
C ARG A 249 -4.89 -10.92 15.39
N ARG A 250 -4.76 -10.87 16.72
CA ARG A 250 -5.52 -9.92 17.55
C ARG A 250 -5.24 -8.46 17.20
N VAL A 251 -3.98 -8.09 16.97
CA VAL A 251 -3.64 -6.73 16.54
C VAL A 251 -4.29 -6.39 15.19
N ALA A 252 -4.22 -7.30 14.22
CA ALA A 252 -4.89 -7.11 12.93
C ALA A 252 -6.41 -6.91 13.10
N GLN A 253 -7.06 -7.71 13.95
CA GLN A 253 -8.49 -7.58 14.24
C GLN A 253 -8.84 -6.22 14.89
N VAL A 254 -8.04 -5.79 15.88
CA VAL A 254 -8.23 -4.48 16.54
C VAL A 254 -8.11 -3.35 15.53
N LEU A 255 -7.10 -3.40 14.66
CA LEU A 255 -6.93 -2.42 13.58
C LEU A 255 -8.13 -2.42 12.63
N MET A 256 -8.58 -3.59 12.15
CA MET A 256 -9.75 -3.72 11.29
C MET A 256 -11.02 -3.14 11.92
N VAL A 257 -11.21 -3.31 13.22
CA VAL A 257 -12.35 -2.74 13.96
C VAL A 257 -12.18 -1.24 14.14
N ALA A 258 -10.97 -0.75 14.50
CA ALA A 258 -10.67 0.66 14.74
C ALA A 258 -10.89 1.55 13.51
N PHE A 259 -10.79 1.00 12.31
CA PHE A 259 -11.14 1.67 11.05
C PHE A 259 -12.52 2.38 11.12
N TYR A 260 -13.54 1.69 11.64
CA TYR A 260 -14.92 2.17 11.62
C TYR A 260 -15.17 3.37 12.56
N PRO A 261 -14.85 3.32 13.86
CA PRO A 261 -15.04 4.47 14.75
C PRO A 261 -14.16 5.67 14.37
N ILE A 262 -12.98 5.46 13.76
CA ILE A 262 -12.17 6.59 13.26
C ILE A 262 -12.90 7.32 12.12
N VAL A 263 -13.46 6.58 11.15
CA VAL A 263 -14.24 7.20 10.06
C VAL A 263 -15.49 7.89 10.60
N VAL A 264 -16.23 7.23 11.50
CA VAL A 264 -17.43 7.82 12.11
C VAL A 264 -17.07 9.08 12.90
N GLY A 265 -16.01 9.03 13.71
CA GLY A 265 -15.53 10.17 14.48
C GLY A 265 -15.13 11.36 13.61
N ALA A 266 -14.46 11.11 12.48
CA ALA A 266 -14.09 12.17 11.53
C ALA A 266 -15.31 12.86 10.89
N VAL A 267 -16.41 12.12 10.66
CA VAL A 267 -17.68 12.69 10.18
C VAL A 267 -18.37 13.48 11.28
N LEU A 268 -18.46 12.92 12.50
CA LEU A 268 -19.09 13.59 13.63
C LEU A 268 -18.37 14.89 14.03
N ALA A 269 -17.05 14.95 13.84
CA ALA A 269 -16.24 16.15 14.03
C ALA A 269 -16.31 17.14 12.85
N GLY A 270 -17.01 16.79 11.76
CA GLY A 270 -17.17 17.64 10.57
C GLY A 270 -15.94 17.77 9.68
N TRP A 271 -14.94 16.91 9.86
CA TRP A 271 -13.72 16.95 9.04
C TRP A 271 -13.92 16.34 7.66
N ILE A 272 -14.86 15.39 7.54
CA ILE A 272 -15.15 14.68 6.29
C ILE A 272 -16.67 14.60 6.14
N GLY A 273 -17.19 14.80 4.92
CA GLY A 273 -18.63 14.75 4.64
C GLY A 273 -19.25 13.37 4.91
N PRO A 274 -20.57 13.28 5.13
CA PRO A 274 -21.24 12.10 5.66
C PRO A 274 -21.25 10.88 4.72
N TRP A 275 -21.00 11.04 3.42
CA TRP A 275 -21.03 9.90 2.49
C TRP A 275 -19.98 8.83 2.81
N VAL A 276 -18.89 9.15 3.51
CA VAL A 276 -17.94 8.11 3.96
C VAL A 276 -18.54 7.14 4.97
N LEU A 277 -19.69 7.43 5.58
CA LEU A 277 -20.41 6.48 6.42
C LEU A 277 -20.89 5.24 5.66
N LEU A 278 -20.88 5.24 4.31
CA LEU A 278 -21.07 4.02 3.51
C LEU A 278 -20.14 2.88 3.92
N VAL A 279 -19.01 3.16 4.57
CA VAL A 279 -18.12 2.13 5.13
C VAL A 279 -18.83 1.14 6.05
N VAL A 280 -19.94 1.52 6.72
CA VAL A 280 -20.71 0.62 7.59
C VAL A 280 -21.29 -0.58 6.83
N LEU A 281 -21.54 -0.43 5.53
CA LEU A 281 -21.94 -1.53 4.63
C LEU A 281 -20.84 -2.58 4.43
N GLY A 282 -19.64 -2.34 4.97
CA GLY A 282 -18.54 -3.29 5.06
C GLY A 282 -18.57 -4.18 6.30
N ILE A 283 -19.39 -3.86 7.32
CA ILE A 283 -19.42 -4.59 8.60
C ILE A 283 -19.74 -6.09 8.42
N PRO A 284 -20.72 -6.51 7.61
CA PRO A 284 -20.97 -7.95 7.40
C PRO A 284 -19.73 -8.69 6.88
N ARG A 285 -18.94 -8.02 6.03
CA ARG A 285 -17.69 -8.60 5.53
C ARG A 285 -16.60 -8.61 6.60
N LEU A 286 -16.47 -7.55 7.41
CA LEU A 286 -15.59 -7.55 8.57
C LEU A 286 -15.89 -8.76 9.48
N LEU A 287 -17.15 -8.99 9.86
CA LEU A 287 -17.51 -10.11 10.74
C LEU A 287 -17.08 -11.47 10.17
N THR A 288 -17.17 -11.65 8.85
CA THR A 288 -16.69 -12.86 8.18
C THR A 288 -15.18 -12.99 8.29
N VAL A 289 -14.43 -11.91 8.06
CA VAL A 289 -12.97 -11.89 8.15
C VAL A 289 -12.49 -12.07 9.60
N LEU A 290 -13.18 -11.47 10.58
CA LEU A 290 -12.86 -11.65 12.00
C LEU A 290 -12.97 -13.12 12.42
N ARG A 291 -13.96 -13.87 11.90
CA ARG A 291 -14.06 -15.32 12.13
C ARG A 291 -12.84 -16.08 11.60
N THR A 292 -12.34 -15.72 10.41
CA THR A 292 -11.09 -16.27 9.88
C THR A 292 -9.90 -15.99 10.81
N PHE A 293 -9.81 -14.77 11.33
CA PHE A 293 -8.74 -14.37 12.25
C PHE A 293 -8.90 -14.90 13.69
N ASN A 294 -10.02 -15.53 14.04
CA ASN A 294 -10.26 -16.13 15.37
C ASN A 294 -9.66 -17.54 15.51
N ALA A 295 -9.38 -18.22 14.40
CA ALA A 295 -8.76 -19.55 14.40
C ALA A 295 -7.35 -19.48 13.78
N PRO A 296 -6.44 -20.40 14.13
CA PRO A 296 -5.20 -20.59 13.39
C PRO A 296 -5.45 -20.91 11.92
N ARG A 297 -4.43 -20.76 11.07
CA ARG A 297 -4.52 -21.23 9.68
C ARG A 297 -4.81 -22.73 9.68
N PRO A 298 -5.72 -23.24 8.83
CA PRO A 298 -5.92 -24.68 8.65
C PRO A 298 -4.61 -25.39 8.28
N GLU A 299 -4.49 -26.68 8.61
CA GLU A 299 -3.30 -27.46 8.20
C GLU A 299 -3.29 -27.77 6.70
N VAL A 300 -4.47 -27.95 6.11
CA VAL A 300 -4.67 -28.23 4.69
C VAL A 300 -5.49 -27.15 4.03
N ALA A 301 -5.26 -26.94 2.73
CA ALA A 301 -6.02 -25.98 1.94
C ALA A 301 -7.51 -26.33 1.95
N PRO A 302 -8.42 -25.38 2.28
CA PRO A 302 -9.84 -25.59 2.10
C PRO A 302 -10.19 -25.89 0.63
N HIS A 303 -11.24 -26.68 0.41
CA HIS A 303 -11.68 -27.05 -0.94
C HIS A 303 -11.89 -25.79 -1.82
N SER A 304 -11.29 -25.79 -3.01
CA SER A 304 -11.33 -24.67 -3.97
C SER A 304 -10.70 -23.35 -3.50
N TYR A 305 -9.83 -23.36 -2.47
CA TYR A 305 -9.11 -22.16 -2.07
C TYR A 305 -8.01 -21.79 -3.09
N VAL A 306 -8.07 -20.56 -3.61
CA VAL A 306 -7.07 -20.02 -4.53
C VAL A 306 -6.07 -19.16 -3.75
N GLY A 307 -4.78 -19.39 -3.97
CA GLY A 307 -3.70 -18.61 -3.33
C GLY A 307 -3.13 -19.22 -2.05
N TRP A 308 -3.37 -20.50 -1.78
CA TRP A 308 -2.68 -21.23 -0.70
C TRP A 308 -1.14 -21.13 -0.82
N PRO A 309 -0.37 -21.02 0.27
CA PRO A 309 -0.73 -21.04 1.70
C PRO A 309 -1.06 -19.67 2.31
N LEU A 310 -1.36 -18.66 1.49
CA LEU A 310 -1.69 -17.31 1.92
C LEU A 310 -3.15 -17.25 2.42
N TRP A 311 -3.35 -17.35 3.73
CA TRP A 311 -4.66 -17.44 4.36
C TRP A 311 -5.11 -16.11 4.95
N PHE A 312 -4.35 -15.58 5.91
CA PHE A 312 -4.71 -14.36 6.62
C PHE A 312 -4.62 -13.12 5.73
N VAL A 313 -3.63 -13.06 4.82
CA VAL A 313 -3.54 -11.95 3.85
C VAL A 313 -4.73 -11.93 2.90
N GLY A 314 -5.22 -13.11 2.48
CA GLY A 314 -6.39 -13.22 1.60
C GLY A 314 -7.65 -12.67 2.28
N ALA A 315 -7.88 -13.07 3.54
CA ALA A 315 -8.99 -12.56 4.35
C ALA A 315 -8.86 -11.05 4.61
N ALA A 316 -7.66 -10.55 4.93
CA ALA A 316 -7.42 -9.12 5.09
C ALA A 316 -7.69 -8.33 3.80
N PHE A 317 -7.27 -8.83 2.64
CA PHE A 317 -7.56 -8.18 1.35
C PHE A 317 -9.05 -8.09 1.06
N ILE A 318 -9.84 -9.10 1.43
CA ILE A 318 -11.29 -9.07 1.25
C ILE A 318 -11.93 -7.93 2.06
N HIS A 319 -11.54 -7.77 3.33
CA HIS A 319 -11.99 -6.64 4.14
C HIS A 319 -11.51 -5.31 3.56
N THR A 320 -10.21 -5.18 3.29
CA THR A 320 -9.60 -3.96 2.74
C THR A 320 -10.23 -3.52 1.42
N ARG A 321 -10.49 -4.43 0.48
CA ARG A 321 -11.17 -4.08 -0.77
C ARG A 321 -12.59 -3.58 -0.54
N ARG A 322 -13.35 -4.19 0.38
CA ARG A 322 -14.72 -3.78 0.67
C ARG A 322 -14.77 -2.46 1.43
N ALA A 323 -14.08 -2.36 2.57
CA ALA A 323 -14.06 -1.17 3.40
C ALA A 323 -13.37 0.02 2.70
N GLY A 324 -12.21 -0.22 2.06
CA GLY A 324 -11.49 0.80 1.30
C GLY A 324 -12.26 1.27 0.07
N GLY A 325 -12.90 0.36 -0.66
CA GLY A 325 -13.76 0.72 -1.80
C GLY A 325 -14.95 1.58 -1.39
N LEU A 326 -15.60 1.26 -0.25
CA LEU A 326 -16.69 2.06 0.30
C LEU A 326 -16.21 3.43 0.80
N LEU A 327 -15.03 3.50 1.42
CA LEU A 327 -14.40 4.76 1.84
C LEU A 327 -14.15 5.66 0.62
N VAL A 328 -13.52 5.14 -0.43
CA VAL A 328 -13.24 5.89 -1.67
C VAL A 328 -14.53 6.33 -2.34
N LEU A 329 -15.54 5.45 -2.42
CA LEU A 329 -16.86 5.82 -2.95
C LEU A 329 -17.50 6.96 -2.14
N GLY A 330 -17.46 6.88 -0.81
CA GLY A 330 -17.98 7.95 0.04
C GLY A 330 -17.22 9.27 -0.14
N LEU A 331 -15.90 9.22 -0.27
CA LEU A 331 -15.08 10.41 -0.56
C LEU A 331 -15.40 11.01 -1.94
N LEU A 332 -15.61 10.18 -2.96
CA LEU A 332 -16.08 10.62 -4.28
C LEU A 332 -17.45 11.30 -4.19
N LEU A 333 -18.40 10.71 -3.49
CA LEU A 333 -19.71 11.32 -3.30
C LEU A 333 -19.64 12.63 -2.53
N ASN A 334 -18.78 12.75 -1.51
CA ASN A 334 -18.54 14.03 -0.84
C ASN A 334 -17.97 15.09 -1.78
N ALA A 335 -17.07 14.70 -2.69
CA ALA A 335 -16.44 15.61 -3.63
C ALA A 335 -17.42 16.16 -4.69
N PHE A 336 -18.43 15.38 -5.11
CA PHE A 336 -19.33 15.74 -6.22
C PHE A 336 -20.78 16.02 -5.80
N LEU A 337 -21.22 15.51 -4.64
CA LEU A 337 -22.57 15.65 -4.08
C LEU A 337 -22.46 16.04 -2.59
N PRO A 338 -21.85 17.18 -2.26
CA PRO A 338 -21.59 17.56 -0.87
C PRO A 338 -22.92 17.69 -0.10
N ILE A 339 -22.96 17.08 1.08
CA ILE A 339 -24.06 17.24 2.04
C ILE A 339 -23.48 17.96 3.26
N THR A 340 -24.08 19.10 3.60
CA THR A 340 -23.85 19.77 4.87
C THR A 340 -24.74 19.15 5.94
N LEU A 341 -24.14 18.76 7.06
CA LEU A 341 -24.90 18.29 8.21
C LEU A 341 -25.35 19.52 9.00
N PRO A 342 -26.63 19.65 9.39
CA PRO A 342 -27.17 20.88 9.98
C PRO A 342 -26.63 21.22 11.38
N TRP A 343 -25.82 20.33 11.97
CA TRP A 343 -25.17 20.51 13.28
C TRP A 343 -23.66 20.78 13.19
N LEU A 344 -23.14 21.04 11.98
CA LEU A 344 -21.75 21.38 11.67
C LEU A 344 -21.70 22.68 10.85
#